data_AF-A0A428EGQ9-F1
#
_entry.id   AF-A0A428EGQ9-F1
#
_cell.length_a   1.000
_cell.length_b   1.000
_cell.length_c   1.000
_cell.angle_alpha   90.00
_cell.angle_beta   90.00
_cell.angle_gamma   90.00
#
_symmetry.space_group_name_H-M   'P 1'
#
loop_
_entity.id
_entity.type
_entity.pdbx_description
1 polymer ?
#
loop_
_entity_poly.entity_id
_entity_poly.type
_entity_poly.pdbx_seq_one_letter_code
_entity_poly.pdbx_strand_id
1 'polypeptide(L)'
;MRVIELTLSSDKLALFGFLKSTPTQVWKNGEYFKFIYFEPIGEALTDFHYKGLYVTVKEEKEEVEGWRLVRNLEIVLASPDLLIILKELEVNKLTEQRQGLGVELKGWVFDLICNGIYTKYETSLFVRLLFVNGYSFSQMVDLFSAIVKRKDLVSYFLEVATKFYKEVAFE
;
A
#
# COMPACT_ATOMS: atom_id res chain seq x y z
N MET A 1 -1.08 2.54 -14.50
CA MET A 1 -0.16 1.72 -13.68
C MET A 1 0.27 2.60 -12.54
N ARG A 2 -0.04 2.21 -11.29
CA ARG A 2 0.16 3.08 -10.13
C ARG A 2 1.65 3.38 -9.92
N VAL A 3 1.93 4.57 -9.41
CA VAL A 3 3.27 5.09 -9.14
C VAL A 3 3.44 5.25 -7.64
N ILE A 4 4.52 4.73 -7.10
CA ILE A 4 4.96 4.95 -5.72
C ILE A 4 5.99 6.09 -5.72
N GLU A 5 5.65 7.19 -5.05
CA GLU A 5 6.57 8.27 -4.71
C GLU A 5 7.07 8.07 -3.27
N LEU A 6 8.35 7.79 -3.09
CA LEU A 6 9.00 7.74 -1.78
C LEU A 6 9.75 9.04 -1.53
N THR A 7 9.22 9.88 -0.65
CA THR A 7 9.87 11.14 -0.26
C THR A 7 10.57 10.99 1.09
N LEU A 8 11.83 11.40 1.13
CA LEU A 8 12.75 11.27 2.27
C LEU A 8 13.52 12.56 2.48
N SER A 9 13.74 12.95 3.72
CA SER A 9 14.69 14.02 4.03
C SER A 9 16.15 13.52 3.94
N SER A 10 17.08 14.41 3.57
CA SER A 10 18.51 14.15 3.40
C SER A 10 19.12 13.45 4.62
N ASP A 11 18.75 13.88 5.83
CA ASP A 11 19.24 13.35 7.10
C ASP A 11 18.76 11.92 7.40
N LYS A 12 17.66 11.48 6.75
CA LYS A 12 17.08 10.15 6.92
C LYS A 12 17.52 9.16 5.85
N LEU A 13 18.16 9.60 4.76
CA LEU A 13 18.59 8.71 3.67
C LEU A 13 19.42 7.51 4.13
N ALA A 14 20.27 7.69 5.15
CA ALA A 14 21.10 6.61 5.70
C ALA A 14 20.27 5.49 6.33
N LEU A 15 19.10 5.81 6.92
CA LEU A 15 18.18 4.83 7.51
C LEU A 15 17.47 3.98 6.44
N PHE A 16 17.37 4.50 5.21
CA PHE A 16 16.74 3.84 4.07
C PHE A 16 17.79 3.35 3.06
N GLY A 17 18.93 2.84 3.57
CA GLY A 17 20.04 2.37 2.75
C GLY A 17 19.67 1.24 1.76
N PHE A 18 18.60 0.50 2.03
CA PHE A 18 18.05 -0.50 1.10
C PHE A 18 17.60 0.11 -0.24
N LEU A 19 17.27 1.41 -0.30
CA LEU A 19 16.94 2.08 -1.57
C LEU A 19 18.11 2.13 -2.57
N LYS A 20 19.34 1.85 -2.11
CA LYS A 20 20.51 1.76 -3.00
C LYS A 20 20.48 0.53 -3.91
N SER A 21 19.79 -0.55 -3.52
CA SER A 21 19.72 -1.79 -4.31
C SER A 21 18.73 -1.70 -5.48
N THR A 22 17.87 -0.68 -5.50
CA THR A 22 16.85 -0.47 -6.53
C THR A 22 16.95 0.92 -7.15
N PRO A 23 17.97 1.18 -7.99
CA PRO A 23 18.14 2.49 -8.60
C PRO A 23 16.95 2.84 -9.51
N THR A 24 16.45 4.07 -9.37
CA THR A 24 15.33 4.59 -10.16
C THR A 24 15.48 6.10 -10.38
N GLN A 25 14.49 6.72 -11.02
CA GLN A 25 14.40 8.17 -11.18
C GLN A 25 14.29 8.88 -9.81
N VAL A 26 15.12 9.92 -9.60
CA VAL A 26 15.13 10.68 -8.34
C VAL A 26 15.03 12.18 -8.59
N TRP A 27 14.12 12.80 -7.85
CA TRP A 27 13.90 14.23 -7.81
C TRP A 27 14.35 14.79 -6.45
N LYS A 28 14.76 16.06 -6.42
CA LYS A 28 15.17 16.76 -5.21
C LYS A 28 14.43 18.08 -5.08
N ASN A 29 13.98 18.41 -3.88
CA ASN A 29 13.45 19.71 -3.51
C ASN A 29 13.99 20.10 -2.14
N GLY A 30 14.88 21.11 -2.09
CA GLY A 30 15.59 21.47 -0.85
C GLY A 30 16.34 20.27 -0.26
N GLU A 31 16.03 19.94 0.99
CA GLU A 31 16.59 18.79 1.72
C GLU A 31 15.77 17.49 1.56
N TYR A 32 14.92 17.39 0.55
CA TYR A 32 14.10 16.21 0.30
C TYR A 32 14.45 15.55 -1.02
N PHE A 33 14.48 14.23 -1.02
CA PHE A 33 14.62 13.37 -2.18
C PHE A 33 13.34 12.58 -2.40
N LYS A 34 12.89 12.51 -3.65
CA LYS A 34 11.73 11.73 -4.07
C LYS A 34 12.17 10.66 -5.07
N PHE A 35 11.99 9.40 -4.70
CA PHE A 35 12.26 8.24 -5.55
C PHE A 35 10.95 7.77 -6.16
N ILE A 36 10.95 7.49 -7.47
CA ILE A 36 9.74 7.12 -8.21
C ILE A 36 9.83 5.66 -8.61
N TYR A 37 8.82 4.85 -8.30
CA TYR A 37 8.73 3.46 -8.74
C TYR A 37 7.36 3.17 -9.35
N PHE A 38 7.27 2.21 -10.25
CA PHE A 38 6.00 1.62 -10.61
C PHE A 38 5.58 0.59 -9.56
N GLU A 39 4.33 0.66 -9.12
CA GLU A 39 3.75 -0.36 -8.24
C GLU A 39 3.47 -1.64 -9.05
N PRO A 40 3.96 -2.81 -8.62
CA PRO A 40 3.57 -4.06 -9.23
C PRO A 40 2.06 -4.34 -9.10
N ILE A 41 1.52 -5.04 -10.09
CA ILE A 41 0.08 -5.28 -10.20
C ILE A 41 -0.43 -6.04 -8.97
N GLY A 42 -1.47 -5.49 -8.35
CA GLY A 42 -2.20 -6.11 -7.26
C GLY A 42 -1.74 -5.71 -5.86
N GLU A 43 -0.66 -4.94 -5.71
CA GLU A 43 -0.11 -4.65 -4.38
C GLU A 43 -0.98 -3.74 -3.51
N ALA A 44 -1.64 -2.76 -4.15
CA ALA A 44 -2.59 -1.84 -3.53
C ALA A 44 -2.04 -1.15 -2.25
N LEU A 45 -0.77 -0.76 -2.27
CA LEU A 45 -0.15 0.05 -1.24
C LEU A 45 -0.93 1.37 -1.12
N THR A 46 -1.11 1.84 0.10
CA THR A 46 -1.79 3.09 0.45
C THR A 46 -0.80 4.17 0.86
N ASP A 47 -1.28 5.41 0.90
CA ASP A 47 -0.46 6.54 1.33
C ASP A 47 -0.20 6.45 2.83
N PHE A 48 1.06 6.62 3.23
CA PHE A 48 1.40 6.67 4.64
C PHE A 48 2.66 7.50 4.91
N HIS A 49 2.79 7.93 6.15
CA HIS A 49 4.00 8.61 6.64
C HIS A 49 4.56 7.85 7.84
N TYR A 50 5.87 7.57 7.81
CA TYR A 50 6.58 6.89 8.88
C TYR A 50 7.96 7.51 9.10
N LYS A 51 8.15 8.16 10.26
CA LYS A 51 9.46 8.69 10.73
C LYS A 51 10.26 9.47 9.66
N GLY A 52 9.59 10.31 8.88
CA GLY A 52 10.22 11.13 7.82
C GLY A 52 10.30 10.45 6.45
N LEU A 53 9.80 9.23 6.29
CA LEU A 53 9.45 8.62 5.01
C LEU A 53 7.99 8.92 4.70
N TYR A 54 7.74 9.56 3.56
CA TYR A 54 6.42 9.74 3.00
C TYR A 54 6.28 8.82 1.79
N VAL A 55 5.23 8.02 1.80
CA VAL A 55 4.86 7.14 0.70
C VAL A 55 3.55 7.66 0.13
N THR A 56 3.57 7.99 -1.16
CA THR A 56 2.39 8.42 -1.89
C THR A 56 2.21 7.52 -3.10
N VAL A 57 0.99 7.05 -3.32
CA VAL A 57 0.67 6.11 -4.39
C VAL A 57 -0.42 6.71 -5.28
N LYS A 58 -0.07 7.00 -6.53
CA LYS A 58 -0.91 7.74 -7.49
C LYS A 58 -1.18 6.91 -8.73
N GLU A 59 -2.26 7.21 -9.45
CA GLU A 59 -2.57 6.55 -10.74
C GLU A 59 -1.65 7.01 -11.87
N GLU A 60 -1.23 8.27 -11.83
CA GLU A 60 -0.40 8.89 -12.85
C GLU A 60 0.71 9.74 -12.23
N LYS A 61 1.76 9.99 -13.02
CA LYS A 61 2.85 10.87 -12.64
C LYS A 61 2.44 12.31 -12.91
N GLU A 62 2.35 13.10 -11.86
CA GLU A 62 2.17 14.55 -11.97
C GLU A 62 3.52 15.25 -11.84
N GLU A 63 3.81 16.21 -12.73
CA GLU A 63 4.91 17.13 -12.51
C GLU A 63 4.55 18.07 -11.37
N VAL A 64 5.34 18.02 -10.29
CA VAL A 64 5.11 18.86 -9.11
C VAL A 64 6.13 19.99 -9.12
N GLU A 65 5.64 21.23 -9.06
CA GLU A 65 6.48 22.42 -8.98
C GLU A 65 7.49 22.35 -7.83
N GLY A 66 8.68 22.90 -8.03
CA GLY A 66 9.77 22.94 -7.04
C GLY A 66 10.64 21.69 -6.98
N TRP A 67 10.27 20.59 -7.65
CA TRP A 67 11.10 19.41 -7.77
C TRP A 67 12.07 19.50 -8.95
N ARG A 68 13.35 19.24 -8.69
CA ARG A 68 14.41 19.20 -9.72
C ARG A 68 14.88 17.77 -9.91
N LEU A 69 14.96 17.32 -11.16
CA LEU A 69 15.49 16.00 -11.49
C LEU A 69 16.99 15.94 -11.17
N VAL A 70 17.40 15.06 -10.25
CA VAL A 70 18.81 14.89 -9.83
C VAL A 70 19.39 13.55 -10.26
N ARG A 71 18.54 12.59 -10.62
CA ARG A 71 18.95 11.32 -11.22
C ARG A 71 17.97 10.94 -12.32
N ASN A 72 18.41 11.11 -13.56
CA ASN A 72 17.62 10.78 -14.74
C ASN A 72 17.82 9.31 -15.15
N LEU A 73 17.25 8.40 -14.38
CA LEU A 73 17.10 6.99 -14.77
C LEU A 73 15.65 6.75 -15.21
N GLU A 74 15.43 5.65 -15.93
CA GLU A 74 14.10 5.14 -16.18
C GLU A 74 13.42 4.73 -14.86
N ILE A 75 12.10 4.90 -14.81
CA ILE A 75 11.31 4.44 -13.66
C ILE A 75 11.20 2.92 -13.75
N VAL A 76 11.62 2.25 -12.68
CA VAL A 76 11.55 0.79 -12.58
C VAL A 76 10.41 0.35 -11.66
N LEU A 77 10.03 -0.92 -11.76
CA LEU A 77 9.12 -1.54 -10.78
C LEU A 77 9.75 -1.51 -9.38
N ALA A 78 8.94 -1.28 -8.36
CA ALA A 78 9.36 -1.47 -6.99
C ALA A 78 9.79 -2.93 -6.80
N SER A 79 10.98 -3.16 -6.24
CA SER A 79 11.46 -4.53 -6.04
C SER A 79 10.63 -5.25 -4.97
N PRO A 80 10.65 -6.59 -4.97
CA PRO A 80 10.05 -7.37 -3.90
C PRO A 80 10.54 -6.95 -2.50
N ASP A 81 11.84 -6.74 -2.33
CA ASP A 81 12.43 -6.31 -1.04
C ASP A 81 11.92 -4.94 -0.60
N LEU A 82 11.84 -3.99 -1.52
CA LEU A 82 11.28 -2.67 -1.26
C LEU A 82 9.82 -2.79 -0.81
N LEU A 83 9.03 -3.58 -1.52
CA LEU A 83 7.61 -3.77 -1.21
C LEU A 83 7.38 -4.45 0.13
N ILE A 84 8.22 -5.42 0.50
CA ILE A 84 8.15 -6.05 1.83
C ILE A 84 8.31 -4.97 2.91
N ILE A 85 9.36 -4.16 2.82
CA ILE A 85 9.63 -3.10 3.80
C ILE A 85 8.49 -2.08 3.84
N LEU A 86 8.02 -1.61 2.69
CA LEU A 86 6.94 -0.62 2.63
C LEU A 86 5.63 -1.17 3.22
N LYS A 87 5.29 -2.43 2.94
CA LYS A 87 4.08 -3.07 3.50
C LYS A 87 4.19 -3.28 5.01
N GLU A 88 5.36 -3.63 5.52
CA GLU A 88 5.56 -3.75 6.98
C GLU A 88 5.38 -2.40 7.67
N LEU A 89 5.89 -1.31 7.08
CA LEU A 89 5.67 0.04 7.58
C LEU A 89 4.21 0.47 7.48
N GLU A 90 3.53 0.13 6.38
CA GLU A 90 2.10 0.37 6.17
C GLU A 90 1.26 -0.34 7.24
N VAL A 91 1.52 -1.62 7.52
CA VAL A 91 0.81 -2.40 8.55
C VAL A 91 0.86 -1.68 9.89
N ASN A 92 2.04 -1.23 10.32
CA ASN A 92 2.19 -0.50 11.57
C ASN A 92 1.32 0.77 11.60
N LYS A 93 1.24 1.49 10.49
CA LYS A 93 0.42 2.71 10.40
C LYS A 93 -1.07 2.43 10.34
N LEU A 94 -1.51 1.41 9.61
CA LEU A 94 -2.92 1.04 9.59
C LEU A 94 -3.39 0.48 10.93
N THR A 95 -2.50 -0.18 11.69
CA THR A 95 -2.79 -0.60 13.08
C THR A 95 -3.02 0.60 14.00
N GLU A 96 -2.18 1.64 13.92
CA GLU A 96 -2.38 2.89 14.67
C GLU A 96 -3.70 3.60 14.30
N GLN A 97 -4.16 3.44 13.06
CA GLN A 97 -5.40 4.04 12.54
C GLN A 97 -6.65 3.19 12.79
N ARG A 98 -6.51 2.00 13.39
CA ARG A 98 -7.64 1.09 13.57
C ARG A 98 -8.63 1.65 14.58
N GLN A 99 -9.82 2.05 14.13
CA GLN A 99 -10.78 2.82 14.93
C GLN A 99 -12.11 2.11 15.21
N GLY A 100 -12.42 0.98 14.55
CA GLY A 100 -13.63 0.20 14.87
C GLY A 100 -14.95 0.85 14.49
N LEU A 101 -14.94 1.86 13.60
CA LEU A 101 -16.11 2.65 13.24
C LEU A 101 -17.03 1.98 12.21
N GLY A 102 -16.66 0.81 11.70
CA GLY A 102 -17.38 0.15 10.60
C GLY A 102 -17.21 0.89 9.26
N VAL A 103 -17.61 0.24 8.16
CA VAL A 103 -17.52 0.83 6.82
C VAL A 103 -18.88 1.32 6.37
N GLU A 104 -18.95 2.58 5.93
CA GLU A 104 -20.15 3.12 5.27
C GLU A 104 -20.29 2.53 3.86
N LEU A 105 -21.47 1.98 3.54
CA LEU A 105 -21.76 1.37 2.25
C LEU A 105 -22.12 2.43 1.19
N LYS A 106 -21.10 3.10 0.64
CA LYS A 106 -21.27 4.07 -0.44
C LYS A 106 -20.12 4.04 -1.45
N GLY A 107 -20.36 4.60 -2.62
CA GLY A 107 -19.37 4.71 -3.70
C GLY A 107 -18.76 3.35 -4.05
N TRP A 108 -17.44 3.32 -4.20
CA TRP A 108 -16.73 2.11 -4.60
C TRP A 108 -16.95 0.90 -3.67
N VAL A 109 -17.22 1.11 -2.37
CA VAL A 109 -17.53 0.01 -1.44
C VAL A 109 -18.87 -0.62 -1.80
N PHE A 110 -19.88 0.20 -2.07
CA PHE A 110 -21.20 -0.30 -2.48
C PHE A 110 -21.08 -1.08 -3.80
N ASP A 111 -20.35 -0.52 -4.77
CA ASP A 111 -20.11 -1.18 -6.06
C ASP A 111 -19.36 -2.51 -5.88
N LEU A 112 -18.37 -2.56 -4.99
CA LEU A 112 -17.60 -3.78 -4.70
C LEU A 112 -18.48 -4.86 -4.06
N ILE A 113 -19.35 -4.50 -3.11
CA ILE A 113 -20.25 -5.47 -2.46
C ILE A 113 -21.28 -6.01 -3.45
N CYS A 114 -21.85 -5.15 -4.31
CA CYS A 114 -22.86 -5.56 -5.29
C CYS A 114 -22.28 -6.43 -6.41
N ASN A 115 -21.10 -6.06 -6.93
CA ASN A 115 -20.51 -6.71 -8.10
C ASN A 115 -19.57 -7.87 -7.72
N GLY A 116 -18.99 -7.81 -6.53
CA GLY A 116 -18.02 -8.77 -6.01
C GLY A 116 -16.56 -8.46 -6.34
N ILE A 117 -15.66 -9.25 -5.77
CA ILE A 117 -14.20 -9.09 -5.91
C ILE A 117 -13.68 -9.97 -7.08
N TYR A 118 -12.97 -9.35 -8.03
CA TYR A 118 -12.42 -10.00 -9.23
C TYR A 118 -10.90 -9.93 -9.34
N THR A 119 -10.24 -9.06 -8.58
CA THR A 119 -8.82 -8.79 -8.75
C THR A 119 -8.05 -8.86 -7.44
N LYS A 120 -6.74 -9.09 -7.55
CA LYS A 120 -5.81 -8.97 -6.41
C LYS A 120 -5.83 -7.56 -5.82
N TYR A 121 -5.92 -6.53 -6.66
CA TYR A 121 -6.01 -5.15 -6.21
C TYR A 121 -7.23 -4.90 -5.32
N GLU A 122 -8.42 -5.28 -5.78
CA GLU A 122 -9.66 -5.19 -4.98
C GLU A 122 -9.57 -5.99 -3.69
N THR A 123 -9.00 -7.21 -3.76
CA THR A 123 -8.78 -8.05 -2.57
C THR A 123 -7.89 -7.32 -1.55
N SER A 124 -6.80 -6.72 -2.02
CA SER A 124 -5.79 -6.04 -1.20
C SER A 124 -6.34 -4.75 -0.57
N LEU A 125 -7.14 -3.99 -1.32
CA LEU A 125 -7.88 -2.82 -0.80
C LEU A 125 -8.94 -3.22 0.23
N PHE A 126 -9.72 -4.26 -0.07
CA PHE A 126 -10.80 -4.74 0.78
C PHE A 126 -10.27 -5.16 2.15
N VAL A 127 -9.15 -5.89 2.18
CA VAL A 127 -8.49 -6.30 3.43
C VAL A 127 -8.09 -5.09 4.28
N ARG A 128 -7.40 -4.10 3.68
CA ARG A 128 -6.98 -2.88 4.41
C ARG A 128 -8.17 -2.09 4.95
N LEU A 129 -9.19 -1.91 4.12
CA LEU A 129 -10.40 -1.17 4.48
C LEU A 129 -11.05 -1.79 5.71
N LEU A 130 -11.35 -3.09 5.67
CA LEU A 130 -12.01 -3.76 6.80
C LEU A 130 -11.13 -3.79 8.04
N PHE A 131 -9.82 -3.99 7.89
CA PHE A 131 -8.89 -4.00 9.03
C PHE A 131 -8.89 -2.67 9.79
N VAL A 132 -8.70 -1.54 9.08
CA VAL A 132 -8.71 -0.19 9.67
C VAL A 132 -10.06 0.13 10.32
N ASN A 133 -11.15 -0.34 9.72
CA ASN A 133 -12.49 -0.15 10.26
C ASN A 133 -12.86 -1.14 11.37
N GLY A 134 -11.90 -1.96 11.81
CA GLY A 134 -11.96 -2.75 13.04
C GLY A 134 -12.59 -4.13 12.92
N TYR A 135 -12.96 -4.57 11.72
CA TYR A 135 -13.55 -5.90 11.51
C TYR A 135 -12.58 -6.99 11.99
N SER A 136 -13.12 -8.02 12.63
CA SER A 136 -12.34 -9.20 13.02
C SER A 136 -11.91 -9.98 11.78
N PHE A 137 -10.92 -10.87 11.96
CA PHE A 137 -10.50 -11.78 10.89
C PHE A 137 -11.66 -12.65 10.40
N SER A 138 -12.48 -13.18 11.32
CA SER A 138 -13.66 -13.98 10.97
C SER A 138 -14.67 -13.20 10.13
N GLN A 139 -15.04 -11.99 10.55
CA GLN A 139 -15.95 -11.14 9.79
C GLN A 139 -15.42 -10.83 8.38
N MET A 140 -14.12 -10.57 8.27
CA MET A 140 -13.48 -10.35 6.98
C MET A 140 -13.53 -11.59 6.08
N VAL A 141 -13.26 -12.78 6.63
CA VAL A 141 -13.34 -14.06 5.90
C VAL A 141 -14.76 -14.31 5.41
N ASP A 142 -15.76 -14.10 6.25
CA ASP A 142 -17.17 -14.29 5.91
C ASP A 142 -17.60 -13.36 4.77
N LEU A 143 -17.27 -12.07 4.88
CA LEU A 143 -17.57 -11.08 3.86
C LEU A 143 -16.85 -11.38 2.54
N PHE A 144 -15.54 -11.68 2.60
CA PHE A 144 -14.76 -12.04 1.41
C PHE A 144 -15.35 -13.27 0.71
N SER A 145 -15.68 -14.31 1.48
CA SER A 145 -16.24 -15.57 0.95
C SER A 145 -17.59 -15.37 0.28
N ALA A 146 -18.39 -14.41 0.76
CA ALA A 146 -19.69 -14.08 0.18
C ALA A 146 -19.59 -13.34 -1.16
N ILE A 147 -18.57 -12.50 -1.35
CA ILE A 147 -18.49 -11.57 -2.49
C ILE A 147 -17.40 -11.92 -3.51
N VAL A 148 -16.47 -12.81 -3.19
CA VAL A 148 -15.40 -13.22 -4.12
C VAL A 148 -15.99 -13.94 -5.35
N LYS A 149 -15.54 -13.54 -6.54
CA LYS A 149 -16.02 -14.13 -7.80
C LYS A 149 -15.01 -15.09 -8.42
N ARG A 150 -13.77 -15.06 -7.93
CA ARG A 150 -12.63 -15.83 -8.43
C ARG A 150 -11.95 -16.62 -7.33
N LYS A 151 -12.03 -17.94 -7.42
CA LYS A 151 -11.49 -18.86 -6.39
C LYS A 151 -9.96 -18.78 -6.26
N ASP A 152 -9.25 -18.40 -7.32
CA ASP A 152 -7.80 -18.23 -7.31
C ASP A 152 -7.34 -17.03 -6.46
N LEU A 153 -8.25 -16.15 -6.04
CA LEU A 153 -7.95 -15.04 -5.13
C LEU A 153 -7.85 -15.47 -3.67
N VAL A 154 -8.33 -16.66 -3.30
CA VAL A 154 -8.36 -17.12 -1.89
C VAL A 154 -6.97 -17.17 -1.29
N SER A 155 -5.99 -17.77 -1.99
CA SER A 155 -4.61 -17.84 -1.50
C SER A 155 -3.99 -16.46 -1.32
N TYR A 156 -4.27 -15.55 -2.25
CA TYR A 156 -3.79 -14.17 -2.17
C TYR A 156 -4.45 -13.38 -1.03
N PHE A 157 -5.76 -13.55 -0.85
CA PHE A 157 -6.49 -12.98 0.28
C PHE A 157 -5.87 -13.37 1.62
N LEU A 158 -5.59 -14.67 1.82
CA LEU A 158 -4.96 -15.15 3.05
C LEU A 158 -3.55 -14.56 3.23
N GLU A 159 -2.76 -14.46 2.15
CA GLU A 159 -1.44 -13.84 2.20
C GLU A 159 -1.49 -12.37 2.66
N VAL A 160 -2.46 -11.59 2.17
CA VAL A 160 -2.61 -10.18 2.56
C VAL A 160 -3.18 -10.08 3.97
N ALA A 161 -4.28 -10.77 4.28
CA ALA A 161 -4.95 -10.70 5.57
C ALA A 161 -4.04 -11.13 6.72
N THR A 162 -3.27 -12.20 6.52
CA THR A 162 -2.30 -12.66 7.54
C THR A 162 -1.19 -11.67 7.80
N LYS A 163 -0.97 -10.62 7.00
CA LYS A 163 -0.01 -9.54 7.34
C LYS A 163 -0.56 -8.58 8.39
N PHE A 164 -1.87 -8.35 8.39
CA PHE A 164 -2.54 -7.41 9.28
C PHE A 164 -3.04 -8.07 10.59
N TYR A 165 -3.50 -9.31 10.51
CA TYR A 165 -4.15 -10.00 11.65
C TYR A 165 -3.20 -10.88 12.48
N LYS A 166 -1.87 -10.74 12.33
CA LYS A 166 -0.86 -11.57 13.04
C LYS A 166 -0.96 -11.53 14.57
N GLU A 167 -1.57 -10.48 15.12
CA GLU A 167 -1.64 -10.23 16.57
C GLU A 167 -3.03 -10.48 17.19
N VAL A 168 -4.03 -10.88 16.39
CA VAL A 168 -5.33 -11.27 16.97
C VAL A 168 -5.26 -12.77 17.25
N ALA A 169 -4.80 -13.11 18.45
CA ALA A 169 -4.83 -14.47 18.95
C ALA A 169 -6.21 -15.08 18.65
N PHE A 170 -6.19 -16.25 18.01
CA PHE A 170 -7.38 -17.07 17.85
C PHE A 170 -7.76 -17.56 19.26
N GLU A 171 -8.74 -16.90 19.88
CA GLU A 171 -9.50 -17.46 21.00
C GLU A 171 -10.61 -18.38 20.49
#